data_AF-A0A7C7XWX7-F1
#
_entry.id   AF-A0A7C7XWX7-F1
#
_cell.length_a   1.000
_cell.length_b   1.000
_cell.length_c   1.000
_cell.angle_alpha   90.00
_cell.angle_beta   90.00
_cell.angle_gamma   90.00
#
_symmetry.space_group_name_H-M   'P 1'
#
loop_
_entity.id
_entity.type
_entity.pdbx_description
1 polymer ?
#
loop_
_entity_poly.entity_id
_entity_poly.type
_entity_poly.pdbx_seq_one_letter_code
_entity_poly.pdbx_strand_id
1 'polypeptide(L)'
;MTFLILNTGAASAISSPNEDDQIYGFEAQWAQQFGGGYITTAPIIDNATLFVRTSGMWVGQDRPQVFAYELTGKELWNNTNQNATQHDMSPLKIIEAGQGQCGHWSKQLIIAWSDGLIESVEPLTGLRNWQYQSEVNVWGITGSSAQDEDKLVASTRTGIVSLCLADGSLIQNVTTDLGWRNGITVAQSGYLVGDENGTLWHLSREGNLTSYPLAIGKIRHPPLISDAGIVIHAQGQGESTIALLDENYSIINSHTSGSSPAMPILIGQYLVTGDASELRSFDCSQNCSALSALTFTTNGEMAMGLDGQFMVPLNTAQGGWKGFTLVENGLLEHVRGFQPGFATYTTAAPAVYSDGDSDWLVLANDASRMVVYWRGLNDAEVVEDLDENTPVSEDNQNNNQIILFVIFSSFCAILFLAGKPEQGKKFSLLFILIVAVIAIPTLSTQWSSKVDDISADIGVQGSTDGVEGEWNQSWPEQWQGTQILIIEIDGQKQMMGGYSGFENVLQLTNQAASDLNITISSQQSEIGTYVTSFNGHQGQGWEFFVDGSRGALSAENVVIEENTIVHWIPA
;
A
#
# COMPACT_ATOMS: atom_id res chain seq x y z
N MET A 1 -23.90 19.55 -53.30
CA MET A 1 -22.61 20.27 -53.34
C MET A 1 -22.15 20.39 -51.91
N THR A 2 -21.02 19.85 -51.48
CA THR A 2 -19.98 19.10 -52.19
C THR A 2 -19.30 18.24 -51.12
N PHE A 3 -19.05 16.99 -51.48
CA PHE A 3 -18.23 16.00 -50.79
C PHE A 3 -16.91 16.58 -50.25
N LEU A 4 -16.39 16.04 -49.15
CA LEU A 4 -15.41 14.94 -49.20
C LEU A 4 -14.95 14.56 -47.78
N ILE A 5 -15.10 13.27 -47.46
CA ILE A 5 -14.38 12.57 -46.39
C ILE A 5 -13.02 12.13 -46.95
N LEU A 6 -11.94 12.37 -46.20
CA LEU A 6 -10.64 11.65 -46.22
C LEU A 6 -10.12 11.75 -44.77
N ASN A 7 -10.31 10.77 -43.88
CA ASN A 7 -9.72 9.44 -43.81
C ASN A 7 -8.20 9.40 -44.01
N THR A 8 -7.45 9.25 -42.91
CA THR A 8 -6.38 8.25 -42.78
C THR A 8 -6.31 7.82 -41.33
N GLY A 9 -6.62 6.55 -41.07
CA GLY A 9 -6.32 5.92 -39.79
C GLY A 9 -4.83 5.78 -39.55
N ALA A 10 -4.48 5.70 -38.27
CA ALA A 10 -3.34 4.97 -37.75
C ALA A 10 -3.65 4.65 -36.28
N ALA A 11 -3.17 3.50 -35.82
CA ALA A 11 -3.13 3.14 -34.40
C ALA A 11 -2.38 4.20 -33.56
N SER A 12 -2.36 4.00 -32.23
CA SER A 12 -1.75 4.84 -31.16
C SER A 12 -2.68 5.96 -30.67
N ALA A 13 -2.77 6.36 -29.40
CA ALA A 13 -1.95 6.11 -28.22
C ALA A 13 -2.78 6.43 -26.94
N ILE A 14 -2.25 5.98 -25.81
CA ILE A 14 -2.51 6.36 -24.41
C ILE A 14 -3.11 7.77 -24.26
N SER A 15 -4.20 7.92 -23.51
CA SER A 15 -4.60 9.23 -22.96
C SER A 15 -3.98 9.43 -21.57
N SER A 16 -3.19 10.49 -21.49
CA SER A 16 -2.17 10.84 -20.50
C SER A 16 -2.66 10.99 -19.05
N PRO A 17 -1.77 10.76 -18.06
CA PRO A 17 -1.92 11.34 -16.72
C PRO A 17 -2.08 12.86 -16.82
N ASN A 18 -2.88 13.45 -15.94
CA ASN A 18 -3.10 14.90 -15.87
C ASN A 18 -1.75 15.63 -15.65
N GLU A 19 -1.56 16.82 -16.23
CA GLU A 19 -0.29 17.58 -16.20
C GLU A 19 0.24 17.87 -14.78
N ASP A 20 -0.61 17.85 -13.76
CA ASP A 20 -0.22 18.08 -12.36
C ASP A 20 0.29 16.82 -11.62
N ASP A 21 0.17 15.62 -12.20
CA ASP A 21 0.57 14.33 -11.59
C ASP A 21 1.85 13.73 -12.21
N GLN A 22 2.62 14.52 -12.98
CA GLN A 22 3.87 14.03 -13.55
C GLN A 22 4.95 13.87 -12.47
N ILE A 23 5.34 12.61 -12.23
CA ILE A 23 6.66 12.27 -11.73
C ILE A 23 7.66 12.88 -12.75
N TYR A 24 8.16 14.12 -12.59
CA TYR A 24 8.91 14.79 -13.68
C TYR A 24 9.96 13.87 -14.32
N GLY A 25 9.84 13.72 -15.64
CA GLY A 25 10.69 12.90 -16.49
C GLY A 25 10.27 11.43 -16.60
N PHE A 26 9.37 10.94 -15.73
CA PHE A 26 8.89 9.56 -15.76
C PHE A 26 7.53 9.45 -16.44
N GLU A 27 7.48 8.57 -17.43
CA GLU A 27 6.29 8.18 -18.16
C GLU A 27 5.83 6.80 -17.70
N ALA A 28 4.55 6.68 -17.35
CA ALA A 28 3.94 5.39 -17.04
C ALA A 28 3.96 4.49 -18.29
N GLN A 29 4.57 3.32 -18.17
CA GLN A 29 4.71 2.36 -19.27
C GLN A 29 3.54 1.37 -19.27
N TRP A 30 3.27 0.76 -18.11
CA TRP A 30 2.17 -0.20 -17.95
C TRP A 30 1.79 -0.33 -16.47
N ALA A 31 0.62 -0.92 -16.24
CA ALA A 31 0.06 -1.17 -14.93
C ALA A 31 -0.44 -2.61 -14.84
N GLN A 32 -0.38 -3.19 -13.64
CA GLN A 32 -0.95 -4.49 -13.33
C GLN A 32 -1.85 -4.39 -12.10
N GLN A 33 -3.06 -4.91 -12.24
CA GLN A 33 -3.93 -5.23 -11.11
C GLN A 33 -3.84 -6.73 -10.88
N PHE A 34 -3.40 -7.15 -9.70
CA PHE A 34 -3.37 -8.57 -9.35
C PHE A 34 -4.74 -9.02 -8.83
N GLY A 35 -5.09 -10.28 -9.10
CA GLY A 35 -6.42 -10.84 -8.82
C GLY A 35 -6.79 -10.92 -7.34
N GLY A 36 -5.83 -10.72 -6.43
CA GLY A 36 -6.06 -10.69 -4.99
C GLY A 36 -4.79 -10.57 -4.16
N GLY A 37 -4.95 -10.29 -2.87
CA GLY A 37 -3.83 -10.06 -1.93
C GLY A 37 -3.49 -8.59 -1.69
N TYR A 38 -2.40 -8.35 -0.97
CA TYR A 38 -1.77 -7.02 -0.85
C TYR A 38 -0.35 -7.06 -1.42
N ILE A 39 0.23 -5.91 -1.78
CA ILE A 39 1.67 -5.79 -2.02
C ILE A 39 2.27 -5.02 -0.86
N THR A 40 2.71 -5.76 0.16
CA THR A 40 3.21 -5.21 1.44
C THR A 40 4.73 -5.14 1.54
N THR A 41 5.44 -5.72 0.56
CA THR A 41 6.91 -5.71 0.46
C THR A 41 7.33 -5.10 -0.87
N ALA A 42 8.45 -4.39 -0.88
CA ALA A 42 8.98 -3.75 -2.08
C ALA A 42 9.12 -4.76 -3.24
N PRO A 43 8.67 -4.39 -4.47
CA PRO A 43 9.13 -5.07 -5.67
C PRO A 43 10.65 -4.95 -5.79
N ILE A 44 11.27 -5.84 -6.56
CA ILE A 44 12.71 -5.78 -6.83
C ILE A 44 12.96 -5.90 -8.32
N ILE A 45 13.98 -5.19 -8.81
CA ILE A 45 14.40 -5.24 -10.21
C ILE A 45 15.83 -5.80 -10.24
N ASP A 46 16.05 -6.79 -11.08
CA ASP A 46 17.36 -7.37 -11.33
C ASP A 46 17.54 -7.65 -12.82
N ASN A 47 18.58 -7.06 -13.43
CA ASN A 47 18.89 -7.18 -14.86
C ASN A 47 17.64 -7.05 -15.77
N ALA A 48 16.89 -5.95 -15.61
CA ALA A 48 15.65 -5.67 -16.34
C ALA A 48 14.51 -6.71 -16.17
N THR A 49 14.61 -7.57 -15.15
CA THR A 49 13.51 -8.44 -14.69
C THR A 49 12.93 -7.86 -13.41
N LEU A 50 11.63 -7.63 -13.40
CA LEU A 50 10.86 -7.12 -12.27
C LEU A 50 10.20 -8.29 -11.54
N PHE A 51 10.46 -8.40 -10.24
CA PHE A 51 9.81 -9.36 -9.36
C PHE A 51 8.87 -8.66 -8.39
N VAL A 52 7.66 -9.20 -8.28
CA VAL A 52 6.59 -8.65 -7.44
C VAL A 52 5.97 -9.79 -6.66
N ARG A 53 5.68 -9.54 -5.39
CA ARG A 53 4.97 -10.49 -4.54
C ARG A 53 3.63 -9.91 -4.10
N THR A 54 2.59 -10.73 -4.21
CA THR A 54 1.33 -10.52 -3.49
C THR A 54 1.33 -11.35 -2.20
N SER A 55 0.61 -10.88 -1.19
CA SER A 55 0.37 -11.58 0.06
C SER A 55 -1.06 -12.10 0.17
N GLY A 56 -1.39 -12.78 1.25
CA GLY A 56 -2.77 -13.17 1.54
C GLY A 56 -3.60 -11.96 1.95
N MET A 57 -4.92 -12.10 1.88
CA MET A 57 -5.84 -11.09 2.41
C MET A 57 -6.23 -11.44 3.85
N TRP A 58 -6.76 -10.45 4.58
CA TRP A 58 -7.37 -10.72 5.90
C TRP A 58 -8.55 -11.68 5.81
N VAL A 59 -9.29 -11.63 4.69
CA VAL A 59 -10.43 -12.48 4.37
C VAL A 59 -10.37 -12.83 2.88
N GLY A 60 -10.76 -14.04 2.50
CA GLY A 60 -10.77 -14.48 1.10
C GLY A 60 -9.98 -15.77 0.85
N GLN A 61 -10.05 -16.26 -0.37
CA GLN A 61 -9.35 -17.47 -0.82
C GLN A 61 -8.11 -17.19 -1.66
N ASP A 62 -7.73 -15.93 -1.80
CA ASP A 62 -6.51 -15.58 -2.52
C ASP A 62 -5.28 -16.12 -1.81
N ARG A 63 -4.27 -16.43 -2.61
CA ARG A 63 -3.03 -17.05 -2.16
C ARG A 63 -1.87 -16.18 -2.59
N PRO A 64 -0.87 -15.95 -1.72
CA PRO A 64 0.36 -15.27 -2.06
C PRO A 64 0.97 -15.84 -3.34
N GLN A 65 1.37 -14.94 -4.24
CA GLN A 65 2.04 -15.30 -5.47
C GLN A 65 3.28 -14.44 -5.66
N VAL A 66 4.25 -14.98 -6.40
CA VAL A 66 5.39 -14.22 -6.90
C VAL A 66 5.32 -14.22 -8.41
N PHE A 67 5.45 -13.04 -9.00
CA PHE A 67 5.44 -12.82 -10.44
C PHE A 67 6.81 -12.30 -10.88
N ALA A 68 7.21 -12.69 -12.08
CA ALA A 68 8.34 -12.11 -12.79
C ALA A 68 7.87 -11.53 -14.12
N TYR A 69 8.29 -10.29 -14.41
CA TYR A 69 7.99 -9.58 -15.64
C TYR A 69 9.28 -9.07 -16.27
N GLU A 70 9.33 -9.00 -17.59
CA GLU A 70 10.21 -8.05 -18.26
C GLU A 70 9.73 -6.63 -17.94
N LEU A 71 10.63 -5.64 -17.91
CA LEU A 71 10.24 -4.22 -17.73
C LEU A 71 9.27 -3.71 -18.82
N THR A 72 9.16 -4.42 -19.94
CA THR A 72 8.20 -4.18 -21.03
C THR A 72 6.76 -4.61 -20.70
N GLY A 73 6.52 -5.30 -19.59
CA GLY A 73 5.22 -5.80 -19.15
C GLY A 73 4.91 -7.24 -19.54
N LYS A 74 5.83 -7.93 -20.21
CA LYS A 74 5.67 -9.36 -20.51
C LYS A 74 5.91 -10.20 -19.26
N GLU A 75 4.90 -10.93 -18.82
CA GLU A 75 5.06 -11.94 -17.76
C GLU A 75 6.01 -13.06 -18.23
N LEU A 76 7.01 -13.37 -17.41
CA LEU A 76 7.94 -14.47 -17.62
C LEU A 76 7.43 -15.74 -16.95
N TRP A 77 7.03 -15.64 -15.69
CA TRP A 77 6.47 -16.72 -14.89
C TRP A 77 5.76 -16.18 -13.65
N ASN A 78 4.91 -17.02 -13.05
CA ASN A 78 4.35 -16.80 -11.72
C ASN A 78 4.39 -18.09 -10.90
N ASN A 79 4.47 -17.95 -9.57
CA ASN A 79 4.47 -19.06 -8.62
C ASN A 79 3.53 -18.75 -7.46
N THR A 80 2.54 -19.61 -7.24
CA THR A 80 1.55 -19.49 -6.16
C THR A 80 1.85 -20.48 -5.04
N ASN A 81 1.84 -20.01 -3.79
CA ASN A 81 1.84 -20.90 -2.63
C ASN A 81 0.42 -21.06 -2.06
N GLN A 82 -0.18 -22.22 -2.31
CA GLN A 82 -1.55 -22.55 -1.87
C GLN A 82 -1.72 -22.71 -0.35
N ASN A 83 -0.62 -22.94 0.37
CA ASN A 83 -0.62 -23.14 1.83
C ASN A 83 -0.38 -21.82 2.59
N ALA A 84 0.25 -20.84 1.94
CA ALA A 84 0.42 -19.53 2.52
C ALA A 84 -0.90 -18.77 2.44
N THR A 85 -1.34 -18.21 3.57
CA THR A 85 -2.63 -17.49 3.65
C THR A 85 -2.48 -16.11 4.30
N GLN A 86 -1.30 -15.77 4.77
CA GLN A 86 -1.13 -14.61 5.61
C GLN A 86 -0.79 -13.34 4.81
N HIS A 87 -1.16 -12.18 5.35
CA HIS A 87 -0.95 -10.87 4.71
C HIS A 87 0.47 -10.31 4.86
N ASP A 88 1.22 -10.75 5.87
CA ASP A 88 2.63 -10.40 6.01
C ASP A 88 3.53 -11.43 5.39
N MET A 89 4.38 -10.97 4.49
CA MET A 89 5.34 -11.77 3.75
C MET A 89 6.75 -11.27 4.02
N SER A 90 7.71 -12.19 3.94
CA SER A 90 9.12 -11.81 3.85
C SER A 90 9.38 -11.04 2.54
N PRO A 91 10.24 -10.02 2.52
CA PRO A 91 10.72 -9.42 1.28
C PRO A 91 11.42 -10.44 0.39
N LEU A 92 11.30 -10.27 -0.93
CA LEU A 92 12.05 -11.06 -1.91
C LEU A 92 13.54 -10.72 -1.84
N LYS A 93 14.41 -11.70 -2.12
CA LYS A 93 15.87 -11.49 -2.10
C LYS A 93 16.55 -12.13 -3.29
N ILE A 94 17.25 -11.34 -4.09
CA ILE A 94 18.17 -11.83 -5.13
C ILE A 94 19.51 -12.16 -4.50
N ILE A 95 20.07 -13.31 -4.88
CA ILE A 95 21.41 -13.75 -4.52
C ILE A 95 22.17 -14.03 -5.81
N GLU A 96 23.29 -13.33 -6.00
CA GLU A 96 24.17 -13.54 -7.14
C GLU A 96 24.81 -14.93 -7.12
N ALA A 97 25.15 -15.43 -8.29
CA ALA A 97 25.89 -16.68 -8.43
C ALA A 97 27.21 -16.62 -7.64
N GLY A 98 27.57 -17.73 -7.01
CA GLY A 98 28.74 -17.75 -6.14
C GLY A 98 29.22 -19.15 -5.81
N GLN A 99 30.29 -19.19 -5.01
CA GLN A 99 30.91 -20.41 -4.51
C GLN A 99 31.39 -20.22 -3.08
N GLY A 100 31.34 -21.28 -2.30
CA GLY A 100 31.81 -21.32 -0.91
C GLY A 100 32.02 -22.74 -0.40
N GLN A 101 32.07 -22.91 0.91
CA GLN A 101 32.15 -24.23 1.55
C GLN A 101 30.91 -25.07 1.29
N CYS A 102 29.77 -24.42 1.15
CA CYS A 102 28.48 -24.97 0.76
C CYS A 102 28.45 -25.54 -0.66
N GLY A 103 29.43 -25.21 -1.51
CA GLY A 103 29.46 -25.57 -2.91
C GLY A 103 29.21 -24.36 -3.81
N HIS A 104 28.70 -24.62 -5.02
CA HIS A 104 28.44 -23.59 -6.02
C HIS A 104 26.94 -23.42 -6.17
N TRP A 105 26.48 -22.18 -6.33
CA TRP A 105 25.09 -21.86 -6.64
C TRP A 105 25.02 -20.91 -7.84
N SER A 106 23.98 -21.09 -8.65
CA SER A 106 23.62 -20.12 -9.67
C SER A 106 22.94 -18.92 -9.02
N LYS A 107 22.77 -17.84 -9.80
CA LYS A 107 21.93 -16.73 -9.40
C LYS A 107 20.54 -17.26 -9.06
N GLN A 108 19.98 -16.79 -7.96
CA GLN A 108 18.74 -17.32 -7.40
C GLN A 108 17.90 -16.23 -6.76
N LEU A 109 16.59 -16.37 -6.90
CA LEU A 109 15.60 -15.60 -6.16
C LEU A 109 15.15 -16.42 -4.96
N ILE A 110 15.36 -15.88 -3.76
CA ILE A 110 14.89 -16.47 -2.52
C ILE A 110 13.49 -15.97 -2.21
N ILE A 111 12.61 -16.93 -1.98
CA ILE A 111 11.18 -16.76 -1.73
C ILE A 111 10.90 -17.43 -0.39
N ALA A 112 10.63 -16.64 0.65
CA ALA A 112 10.22 -17.17 1.96
C ALA A 112 8.75 -16.85 2.22
N TRP A 113 7.98 -17.85 2.63
CA TRP A 113 6.52 -17.79 2.73
C TRP A 113 6.03 -17.82 4.18
N SER A 114 4.82 -17.31 4.43
CA SER A 114 4.22 -17.35 5.77
C SER A 114 3.83 -18.73 6.26
N ASP A 115 3.91 -19.78 5.43
CA ASP A 115 3.73 -21.16 5.84
C ASP A 115 5.06 -21.83 6.21
N GLY A 116 6.15 -21.05 6.35
CA GLY A 116 7.47 -21.56 6.75
C GLY A 116 8.29 -22.16 5.62
N LEU A 117 7.76 -22.19 4.39
CA LEU A 117 8.53 -22.63 3.22
C LEU A 117 9.53 -21.54 2.83
N ILE A 118 10.79 -21.92 2.69
CA ILE A 118 11.83 -21.15 1.99
C ILE A 118 12.13 -21.91 0.71
N GLU A 119 12.12 -21.24 -0.42
CA GLU A 119 12.58 -21.80 -1.67
C GLU A 119 13.53 -20.87 -2.41
N SER A 120 14.42 -21.49 -3.17
CA SER A 120 15.23 -20.83 -4.16
C SER A 120 14.69 -21.20 -5.53
N VAL A 121 14.48 -20.18 -6.37
CA VAL A 121 14.09 -20.36 -7.77
C VAL A 121 15.10 -19.69 -8.70
N GLU A 122 15.22 -20.22 -9.90
CA GLU A 122 15.93 -19.56 -11.00
C GLU A 122 15.14 -18.30 -11.42
N PRO A 123 15.76 -17.11 -11.45
CA PRO A 123 15.01 -15.86 -11.62
C PRO A 123 14.28 -15.69 -12.96
N LEU A 124 14.76 -16.29 -14.05
CA LEU A 124 14.17 -16.11 -15.40
C LEU A 124 13.07 -17.13 -15.71
N THR A 125 13.10 -18.31 -15.10
CA THR A 125 12.16 -19.40 -15.39
C THR A 125 11.25 -19.75 -14.21
N GLY A 126 11.54 -19.25 -13.01
CA GLY A 126 10.78 -19.56 -11.80
C GLY A 126 10.91 -21.02 -11.34
N LEU A 127 11.88 -21.75 -11.90
CA LEU A 127 12.08 -23.17 -11.59
C LEU A 127 12.81 -23.29 -10.26
N ARG A 128 12.27 -24.11 -9.37
CA ARG A 128 12.85 -24.35 -8.04
C ARG A 128 14.20 -25.07 -8.14
N ASN A 129 15.22 -24.47 -7.52
CA ASN A 129 16.53 -25.08 -7.31
C ASN A 129 16.52 -25.97 -6.07
N TRP A 130 16.02 -25.44 -4.95
CA TRP A 130 15.91 -26.14 -3.67
C TRP A 130 14.81 -25.53 -2.80
N GLN A 131 14.44 -26.25 -1.73
CA GLN A 131 13.49 -25.77 -0.72
C GLN A 131 13.83 -26.29 0.67
N TYR A 132 13.36 -25.56 1.68
CA TYR A 132 13.42 -25.93 3.08
C TYR A 132 12.12 -25.54 3.79
N GLN A 133 11.60 -26.44 4.63
CA GLN A 133 10.38 -26.18 5.40
C GLN A 133 10.74 -25.98 6.87
N SER A 134 10.46 -24.78 7.41
CA SER A 134 10.60 -24.50 8.84
C SER A 134 9.38 -24.95 9.65
N GLU A 135 9.52 -24.92 10.97
CA GLU A 135 8.38 -24.96 11.88
C GLU A 135 7.49 -23.73 11.68
N VAL A 136 6.18 -23.90 11.91
CA VAL A 136 5.14 -22.88 11.74
C VAL A 136 4.29 -22.81 13.00
N ASN A 137 4.06 -21.61 13.51
CA ASN A 137 3.15 -21.37 14.63
C ASN A 137 2.26 -20.17 14.33
N VAL A 138 1.11 -20.44 13.70
CA VAL A 138 0.18 -19.48 13.05
C VAL A 138 0.80 -18.77 11.85
N TRP A 139 2.02 -18.28 12.03
CA TRP A 139 2.89 -17.64 11.05
C TRP A 139 4.17 -18.45 10.86
N GLY A 140 4.73 -18.38 9.67
CA GLY A 140 6.03 -18.91 9.28
C GLY A 140 7.03 -17.77 9.15
N ILE A 141 7.51 -17.51 7.93
CA ILE A 141 8.59 -16.55 7.69
C ILE A 141 8.01 -15.25 7.13
N THR A 142 8.21 -14.17 7.87
CA THR A 142 7.63 -12.85 7.59
C THR A 142 8.65 -11.71 7.61
N GLY A 143 9.84 -11.93 8.18
CA GLY A 143 10.92 -10.94 8.17
C GLY A 143 11.91 -11.16 7.04
N SER A 144 12.74 -10.16 6.76
CA SER A 144 13.77 -10.23 5.72
C SER A 144 14.87 -11.24 6.05
N SER A 145 15.27 -12.02 5.05
CA SER A 145 16.43 -12.91 5.12
C SER A 145 17.74 -12.18 4.78
N ALA A 146 18.84 -12.70 5.30
CA ALA A 146 20.18 -12.18 5.05
C ALA A 146 21.08 -13.23 4.39
N GLN A 147 22.05 -12.77 3.62
CA GLN A 147 23.12 -13.63 3.10
C GLN A 147 24.35 -13.44 3.98
N ASP A 148 24.96 -14.53 4.41
CA ASP A 148 26.27 -14.55 5.07
C ASP A 148 27.16 -15.52 4.31
N GLU A 149 28.05 -14.97 3.47
CA GLU A 149 28.88 -15.73 2.53
C GLU A 149 28.05 -16.69 1.65
N ASP A 150 28.16 -17.99 1.94
CA ASP A 150 27.53 -19.09 1.22
C ASP A 150 26.26 -19.62 1.91
N LYS A 151 25.73 -18.85 2.86
CA LYS A 151 24.56 -19.19 3.66
C LYS A 151 23.45 -18.19 3.47
N LEU A 152 22.22 -18.71 3.42
CA LEU A 152 21.01 -17.93 3.68
C LEU A 152 20.70 -18.03 5.18
N VAL A 153 20.41 -16.91 5.82
CA VAL A 153 20.00 -16.86 7.23
C VAL A 153 18.64 -16.19 7.29
N ALA A 154 17.67 -16.88 7.89
CA ALA A 154 16.29 -16.41 7.99
C ALA A 154 15.74 -16.62 9.40
N SER A 155 14.94 -15.67 9.85
CA SER A 155 14.17 -15.79 11.08
C SER A 155 12.92 -16.60 10.77
N THR A 156 12.61 -17.55 11.64
CA THR A 156 11.33 -18.25 11.65
C THR A 156 10.46 -17.64 12.73
N ARG A 157 9.22 -18.12 12.85
CA ARG A 157 8.32 -17.68 13.92
C ARG A 157 8.86 -17.92 15.33
N THR A 158 9.72 -18.93 15.51
CA THR A 158 10.20 -19.40 16.81
C THR A 158 11.72 -19.60 16.82
N GLY A 159 12.46 -18.99 15.89
CA GLY A 159 13.87 -19.30 15.78
C GLY A 159 14.63 -18.61 14.65
N ILE A 160 15.84 -19.12 14.45
CA ILE A 160 16.75 -18.73 13.38
C ILE A 160 17.19 -20.00 12.66
N VAL A 161 17.12 -19.97 11.34
CA VAL A 161 17.66 -21.03 10.48
C VAL A 161 18.76 -20.46 9.59
N SER A 162 19.81 -21.27 9.39
CA SER A 162 20.84 -21.03 8.39
C SER A 162 20.86 -22.19 7.41
N LEU A 163 20.76 -21.88 6.13
CA LEU A 163 20.67 -22.83 5.02
C LEU A 163 21.82 -22.62 4.05
N CYS A 164 22.24 -23.71 3.43
CA CYS A 164 23.26 -23.71 2.41
C CYS A 164 22.71 -23.16 1.09
N LEU A 165 23.38 -22.16 0.49
CA LEU A 165 22.88 -21.54 -0.75
C LEU A 165 22.91 -22.46 -1.97
N ALA A 166 23.75 -23.49 -1.95
CA ALA A 166 23.90 -24.44 -3.05
C ALA A 166 22.71 -25.40 -3.18
N ASP A 167 22.15 -25.85 -2.06
CA ASP A 167 21.18 -26.96 -2.05
C ASP A 167 20.06 -26.85 -1.00
N GLY A 168 20.03 -25.76 -0.21
CA GLY A 168 19.05 -25.57 0.85
C GLY A 168 19.25 -26.46 2.08
N SER A 169 20.37 -27.17 2.18
CA SER A 169 20.65 -28.03 3.34
C SER A 169 20.78 -27.21 4.63
N LEU A 170 20.27 -27.76 5.72
CA LEU A 170 20.25 -27.09 7.02
C LEU A 170 21.65 -27.08 7.65
N ILE A 171 22.14 -25.90 8.01
CA ILE A 171 23.41 -25.69 8.70
C ILE A 171 23.17 -25.49 10.20
N GLN A 172 22.27 -24.57 10.56
CA GLN A 172 21.92 -24.25 11.94
C GLN A 172 20.41 -24.06 12.06
N ASN A 173 19.84 -24.54 13.17
CA ASN A 173 18.47 -24.27 13.58
C ASN A 173 18.46 -24.09 15.09
N VAL A 174 18.08 -22.91 15.56
CA VAL A 174 18.00 -22.59 16.98
C VAL A 174 16.65 -21.99 17.31
N THR A 175 16.15 -22.29 18.51
CA THR A 175 14.85 -21.80 18.99
C THR A 175 15.02 -20.50 19.76
N THR A 176 14.24 -19.50 19.40
CA THR A 176 14.05 -18.22 20.10
C THR A 176 12.61 -18.12 20.60
N ASP A 177 12.24 -16.98 21.19
CA ASP A 177 10.83 -16.65 21.43
C ASP A 177 10.10 -16.24 20.13
N LEU A 178 8.80 -15.93 20.24
CA LEU A 178 7.92 -15.59 19.12
C LEU A 178 8.39 -14.34 18.37
N GLY A 179 8.65 -14.47 17.07
CA GLY A 179 8.97 -13.36 16.17
C GLY A 179 7.91 -13.12 15.10
N TRP A 180 7.64 -11.85 14.75
CA TRP A 180 6.69 -11.48 13.70
C TRP A 180 7.20 -10.25 12.94
N ARG A 181 7.43 -10.40 11.62
CA ARG A 181 8.13 -9.46 10.74
C ARG A 181 9.62 -9.25 11.07
N ASN A 182 10.13 -9.82 12.16
CA ASN A 182 11.51 -9.70 12.62
C ASN A 182 12.49 -10.15 11.54
N GLY A 183 13.23 -9.24 10.91
CA GLY A 183 14.31 -9.63 10.01
C GLY A 183 15.62 -9.90 10.75
N ILE A 184 16.61 -10.42 10.01
CA ILE A 184 17.93 -10.77 10.53
C ILE A 184 18.99 -9.77 10.09
N THR A 185 19.90 -9.49 11.01
CA THR A 185 21.11 -8.70 10.73
C THR A 185 22.36 -9.55 10.92
N VAL A 186 23.23 -9.54 9.91
CA VAL A 186 24.53 -10.23 9.96
C VAL A 186 25.53 -9.26 10.59
N ALA A 187 26.02 -9.62 11.77
CA ALA A 187 27.09 -8.93 12.48
C ALA A 187 28.40 -9.73 12.37
N GLN A 188 29.52 -9.10 12.71
CA GLN A 188 30.81 -9.80 12.75
C GLN A 188 30.80 -10.99 13.72
N SER A 189 30.09 -10.87 14.85
CA SER A 189 30.00 -11.90 15.88
C SER A 189 28.98 -13.00 15.58
N GLY A 190 28.11 -12.83 14.57
CA GLY A 190 27.00 -13.74 14.34
C GLY A 190 25.79 -13.08 13.71
N TYR A 191 24.61 -13.39 14.25
CA TYR A 191 23.32 -12.94 13.74
C TYR A 191 22.48 -12.33 14.85
N LEU A 192 21.83 -11.21 14.56
CA LEU A 192 20.98 -10.49 15.48
C LEU A 192 19.52 -10.54 15.00
N VAL A 193 18.61 -10.87 15.92
CA VAL A 193 17.16 -10.88 15.65
C VAL A 193 16.38 -10.44 16.89
N GLY A 194 15.29 -9.72 16.70
CA GLY A 194 14.36 -9.35 17.77
C GLY A 194 13.31 -10.41 18.08
N ASP A 195 12.46 -10.16 19.07
CA ASP A 195 11.23 -10.91 19.33
C ASP A 195 10.04 -9.99 19.74
N GLU A 196 8.85 -10.59 19.87
CA GLU A 196 7.62 -9.93 20.30
C GLU A 196 7.58 -9.55 21.79
N ASN A 197 8.56 -9.99 22.59
CA ASN A 197 8.72 -9.64 24.00
C ASN A 197 9.74 -8.50 24.22
N GLY A 198 10.44 -8.07 23.17
CA GLY A 198 11.49 -7.06 23.25
C GLY A 198 12.85 -7.59 23.68
N THR A 199 13.11 -8.86 23.41
CA THR A 199 14.43 -9.48 23.57
C THR A 199 15.21 -9.39 22.26
N LEU A 200 16.45 -8.94 22.35
CA LEU A 200 17.43 -9.11 21.29
C LEU A 200 18.12 -10.48 21.46
N TRP A 201 18.09 -11.28 20.42
CA TRP A 201 18.78 -12.56 20.35
C TRP A 201 20.03 -12.42 19.51
N HIS A 202 21.14 -12.99 20.00
CA HIS A 202 22.40 -13.09 19.27
C HIS A 202 22.79 -14.56 19.13
N LEU A 203 22.86 -15.02 17.89
CA LEU A 203 23.35 -16.35 17.52
C LEU A 203 24.77 -16.22 16.98
N SER A 204 25.76 -16.76 17.69
CA SER A 204 27.14 -16.77 17.22
C SER A 204 27.32 -17.68 16.00
N ARG A 205 28.35 -17.44 15.20
CA ARG A 205 28.67 -18.31 14.04
C ARG A 205 28.94 -19.76 14.43
N GLU A 206 29.41 -19.99 15.66
CA GLU A 206 29.62 -21.32 16.26
C GLU A 206 28.33 -21.99 16.74
N GLY A 207 27.19 -21.27 16.72
CA GLY A 207 25.88 -21.79 17.10
C GLY A 207 25.47 -21.51 18.55
N ASN A 208 26.17 -20.62 19.26
CA ASN A 208 25.78 -20.25 20.63
C ASN A 208 24.70 -19.17 20.61
N LEU A 209 23.53 -19.47 21.19
CA LEU A 209 22.43 -18.53 21.31
C LEU A 209 22.47 -17.81 22.66
N THR A 210 22.37 -16.48 22.62
CA THR A 210 22.33 -15.60 23.79
C THR A 210 21.16 -14.63 23.67
N SER A 211 20.56 -14.24 24.79
CA SER A 211 19.40 -13.35 24.82
C SER A 211 19.64 -12.13 25.72
N TYR A 212 19.11 -11.00 25.28
CA TYR A 212 19.26 -9.69 25.92
C TYR A 212 17.87 -9.02 26.00
N PRO A 213 17.15 -9.17 27.11
CA PRO A 213 15.86 -8.48 27.30
C PRO A 213 16.10 -6.97 27.44
N LEU A 214 15.55 -6.18 26.51
CA LEU A 214 15.81 -4.74 26.45
C LEU A 214 14.72 -3.89 27.10
N ALA A 215 13.51 -4.44 27.29
CA ALA A 215 12.35 -3.75 27.84
C ALA A 215 11.95 -2.45 27.09
N ILE A 216 12.18 -2.41 25.77
CA ILE A 216 11.88 -1.27 24.88
C ILE A 216 10.63 -1.48 23.99
N GLY A 217 9.94 -2.61 24.15
CA GLY A 217 8.84 -3.03 23.28
C GLY A 217 9.28 -4.05 22.23
N LYS A 218 8.36 -4.39 21.32
CA LYS A 218 8.51 -5.46 20.33
C LYS A 218 9.54 -5.10 19.26
N ILE A 219 10.44 -6.02 18.92
CA ILE A 219 11.49 -5.78 17.94
C ILE A 219 11.13 -6.50 16.64
N ARG A 220 10.45 -5.78 15.74
CA ARG A 220 9.88 -6.31 14.50
C ARG A 220 10.69 -6.02 13.25
N HIS A 221 11.68 -5.14 13.36
CA HIS A 221 12.57 -4.80 12.26
C HIS A 221 13.96 -5.38 12.51
N PRO A 222 14.75 -5.67 11.47
CA PRO A 222 16.15 -6.05 11.64
C PRO A 222 16.90 -4.96 12.44
N PRO A 223 17.72 -5.32 13.45
CA PRO A 223 18.65 -4.37 14.07
C PRO A 223 19.59 -3.76 13.03
N LEU A 224 19.98 -2.50 13.14
CA LEU A 224 20.90 -1.86 12.19
C LEU A 224 22.28 -1.68 12.82
N ILE A 225 23.34 -1.97 12.09
CA ILE A 225 24.72 -1.75 12.55
C ILE A 225 25.19 -0.38 12.04
N SER A 226 25.55 0.50 12.96
CA SER A 226 26.10 1.83 12.69
C SER A 226 27.47 1.98 13.35
N ASP A 227 28.19 3.07 13.04
CA ASP A 227 29.48 3.38 13.68
C ASP A 227 29.36 3.59 15.20
N ALA A 228 28.20 4.06 15.67
CA ALA A 228 27.90 4.26 17.09
C ALA A 228 27.54 2.95 17.83
N GLY A 229 27.22 1.87 17.11
CA GLY A 229 26.72 0.62 17.68
C GLY A 229 25.46 0.10 16.98
N ILE A 230 24.64 -0.66 17.71
CA ILE A 230 23.46 -1.35 17.17
C ILE A 230 22.21 -0.50 17.43
N VAL A 231 21.49 -0.16 16.37
CA VAL A 231 20.26 0.62 16.44
C VAL A 231 19.04 -0.29 16.31
N ILE A 232 18.05 -0.09 17.17
CA ILE A 232 16.79 -0.83 17.17
C ILE A 232 15.64 0.17 17.26
N HIS A 233 14.65 0.05 16.38
CA HIS A 233 13.37 0.75 16.51
C HIS A 233 12.27 -0.22 16.96
N ALA A 234 11.94 -0.20 18.24
CA ALA A 234 11.03 -1.13 18.90
C ALA A 234 9.64 -0.54 19.10
N GLN A 235 8.61 -1.36 18.91
CA GLN A 235 7.21 -0.97 19.03
C GLN A 235 6.67 -1.19 20.46
N GLY A 236 6.29 -0.11 21.12
CA GLY A 236 5.60 -0.12 22.42
C GLY A 236 4.08 -0.07 22.29
N GLN A 237 3.40 0.23 23.41
CA GLN A 237 1.96 0.44 23.45
C GLN A 237 1.64 1.91 23.21
N GLY A 238 1.27 2.26 21.97
CA GLY A 238 0.92 3.63 21.58
C GLY A 238 2.11 4.55 21.29
N GLU A 239 3.32 4.14 21.64
CA GLU A 239 4.60 4.79 21.32
C GLU A 239 5.63 3.75 20.87
N SER A 240 6.78 4.20 20.40
CA SER A 240 7.92 3.36 20.04
C SER A 240 9.22 3.90 20.63
N THR A 241 10.25 3.07 20.68
CA THR A 241 11.56 3.42 21.22
C THR A 241 12.63 3.14 20.19
N ILE A 242 13.42 4.16 19.86
CA ILE A 242 14.65 4.05 19.07
C ILE A 242 15.79 3.93 20.07
N ALA A 243 16.42 2.77 20.16
CA ALA A 243 17.50 2.48 21.10
C ALA A 243 18.82 2.28 20.36
N LEU A 244 19.90 2.84 20.91
CA LEU A 244 21.28 2.57 20.53
C LEU A 244 21.92 1.69 21.60
N LEU A 245 22.50 0.58 21.17
CA LEU A 245 23.18 -0.40 22.02
C LEU A 245 24.69 -0.40 21.74
N ASP A 246 25.47 -0.62 22.78
CA ASP A 246 26.92 -0.88 22.67
C ASP A 246 27.23 -2.32 22.24
N GLU A 247 28.52 -2.65 22.14
CA GLU A 247 29.01 -4.00 21.80
C GLU A 247 28.61 -5.08 22.83
N ASN A 248 28.22 -4.69 24.05
CA ASN A 248 27.73 -5.59 25.08
C ASN A 248 26.19 -5.67 25.09
N TYR A 249 25.53 -5.14 24.07
CA TYR A 249 24.08 -5.09 23.92
C TYR A 249 23.37 -4.31 25.03
N SER A 250 24.08 -3.37 25.66
CA SER A 250 23.51 -2.47 26.67
C SER A 250 23.04 -1.18 26.01
N ILE A 251 21.84 -0.71 26.37
CA ILE A 251 21.29 0.54 25.85
C ILE A 251 22.13 1.71 26.37
N ILE A 252 22.76 2.45 25.48
CA ILE A 252 23.58 3.63 25.78
C ILE A 252 22.88 4.95 25.44
N ASN A 253 21.92 4.92 24.51
CA ASN A 253 21.06 6.06 24.22
C ASN A 253 19.68 5.57 23.75
N SER A 254 18.65 6.37 23.98
CA SER A 254 17.31 6.07 23.48
C SER A 254 16.46 7.32 23.24
N HIS A 255 15.52 7.20 22.29
CA HIS A 255 14.59 8.25 21.91
C HIS A 255 13.19 7.66 21.74
N THR A 256 12.18 8.35 22.29
CA THR A 256 10.77 7.97 22.10
C THR A 256 10.26 8.49 20.75
N SER A 257 9.50 7.68 20.02
CA SER A 257 8.80 8.02 18.79
C SER A 257 7.31 7.63 18.86
N GLY A 258 6.54 7.98 17.83
CA GLY A 258 5.11 7.68 17.74
C GLY A 258 4.81 6.19 17.57
N SER A 259 3.53 5.84 17.51
CA SER A 259 3.10 4.43 17.33
C SER A 259 3.44 3.89 15.94
N SER A 260 3.48 2.57 15.80
CA SER A 260 3.60 1.86 14.51
C SER A 260 4.88 2.23 13.73
N PRO A 261 6.07 1.86 14.25
CA PRO A 261 7.34 2.25 13.64
C PRO A 261 7.51 1.66 12.23
N ALA A 262 7.95 2.48 11.29
CA ALA A 262 8.39 2.07 9.96
C ALA A 262 9.73 1.32 10.02
N MET A 263 10.06 0.59 8.95
CA MET A 263 11.33 -0.12 8.86
C MET A 263 12.47 0.87 8.64
N PRO A 264 13.41 1.04 9.60
CA PRO A 264 14.45 2.05 9.51
C PRO A 264 15.48 1.72 8.41
N ILE A 265 16.16 2.74 7.90
CA ILE A 265 17.29 2.60 6.97
C ILE A 265 18.50 3.42 7.43
N LEU A 266 19.70 2.94 7.08
CA LEU A 266 20.94 3.69 7.23
C LEU A 266 21.37 4.27 5.88
N ILE A 267 21.68 5.57 5.86
CA ILE A 267 22.23 6.28 4.71
C ILE A 267 23.56 6.90 5.17
N GLY A 268 24.66 6.19 4.90
CA GLY A 268 25.96 6.52 5.50
C GLY A 268 25.89 6.46 7.02
N GLN A 269 26.27 7.54 7.69
CA GLN A 269 26.22 7.66 9.16
C GLN A 269 24.82 8.01 9.70
N TYR A 270 23.86 8.33 8.83
CA TYR A 270 22.55 8.81 9.25
C TYR A 270 21.53 7.67 9.29
N LEU A 271 20.79 7.61 10.39
CA LEU A 271 19.60 6.77 10.51
C LEU A 271 18.38 7.58 10.09
N VAL A 272 17.55 7.01 9.22
CA VAL A 272 16.22 7.52 8.93
C VAL A 272 15.18 6.51 9.38
N THR A 273 14.19 6.98 10.12
CA THR A 273 13.07 6.16 10.57
C THR A 273 11.78 6.97 10.65
N GLY A 274 10.63 6.31 10.53
CA GLY A 274 9.33 6.96 10.67
C GLY A 274 8.39 6.21 11.61
N ASP A 275 7.23 6.81 11.84
CA ASP A 275 6.12 6.26 12.59
C ASP A 275 4.78 6.84 12.08
N ALA A 276 3.68 6.58 12.79
CA ALA A 276 2.36 7.06 12.41
C ALA A 276 2.20 8.60 12.37
N SER A 277 3.18 9.36 12.86
CA SER A 277 3.14 10.82 12.99
C SER A 277 4.29 11.56 12.33
N GLU A 278 5.51 11.03 12.41
CA GLU A 278 6.71 11.75 11.97
C GLU A 278 7.69 10.84 11.22
N LEU A 279 8.41 11.43 10.26
CA LEU A 279 9.67 10.93 9.71
C LEU A 279 10.82 11.66 10.41
N ARG A 280 11.82 10.92 10.88
CA ARG A 280 12.92 11.42 11.70
C ARG A 280 14.29 10.97 11.17
N SER A 281 15.29 11.79 11.44
CA SER A 281 16.71 11.52 11.13
C SER A 281 17.59 11.64 12.37
N PHE A 282 18.65 10.84 12.44
CA PHE A 282 19.60 10.80 13.55
C PHE A 282 21.04 10.69 13.02
N ASP A 283 22.00 11.30 13.71
CA ASP A 283 23.44 11.13 13.46
C ASP A 283 23.99 9.96 14.30
N CYS A 284 24.19 8.82 13.65
CA CYS A 284 24.70 7.60 14.24
C CYS A 284 26.22 7.41 14.05
N SER A 285 26.97 8.50 13.86
CA SER A 285 28.45 8.44 13.88
C SER A 285 29.04 8.19 15.26
N GLN A 286 28.36 8.65 16.32
CA GLN A 286 28.82 8.50 17.71
C GLN A 286 27.74 8.06 18.69
N ASN A 287 26.56 8.68 18.67
CA ASN A 287 25.55 8.44 19.71
C ASN A 287 24.10 8.40 19.21
N CYS A 288 23.87 8.35 17.89
CA CYS A 288 22.52 8.39 17.29
C CYS A 288 21.68 9.55 17.82
N SER A 289 22.21 10.78 17.76
CA SER A 289 21.47 11.96 18.23
C SER A 289 20.44 12.41 17.21
N ALA A 290 19.22 12.71 17.66
CA ALA A 290 18.14 13.23 16.80
C ALA A 290 18.55 14.54 16.11
N LEU A 291 18.28 14.64 14.81
CA LEU A 291 18.63 15.79 13.96
C LEU A 291 17.40 16.57 13.48
N SER A 292 16.49 15.88 12.79
CA SER A 292 15.30 16.48 12.18
C SER A 292 14.07 15.58 12.34
N ALA A 293 12.90 16.22 12.35
CA ALA A 293 11.60 15.56 12.32
C ALA A 293 10.67 16.32 11.35
N LEU A 294 9.96 15.58 10.49
CA LEU A 294 8.95 16.09 9.58
C LEU A 294 7.64 15.35 9.84
N THR A 295 6.52 16.07 9.89
CA THR A 295 5.19 15.43 9.99
C THR A 295 4.94 14.56 8.76
N PHE A 296 4.86 13.26 8.97
CA PHE A 296 4.68 12.27 7.92
C PHE A 296 4.23 10.94 8.52
N THR A 297 3.18 10.33 7.98
CA THR A 297 2.63 9.07 8.48
C THR A 297 3.14 7.91 7.67
N THR A 298 3.97 7.07 8.27
CA THR A 298 4.50 5.87 7.61
C THR A 298 4.79 4.75 8.62
N ASN A 299 4.54 3.52 8.20
CA ASN A 299 4.90 2.30 8.92
C ASN A 299 5.45 1.23 7.96
N GLY A 300 5.80 1.64 6.74
CA GLY A 300 6.21 0.76 5.65
C GLY A 300 7.73 0.64 5.51
N GLU A 301 8.13 0.03 4.40
CA GLU A 301 9.53 -0.10 4.00
C GLU A 301 10.02 1.20 3.36
N MET A 302 11.24 1.62 3.70
CA MET A 302 11.93 2.73 3.04
C MET A 302 13.06 2.18 2.18
N ALA A 303 13.31 2.80 1.03
CA ALA A 303 14.40 2.41 0.16
C ALA A 303 15.05 3.63 -0.50
N MET A 304 16.32 3.47 -0.89
CA MET A 304 16.97 4.43 -1.77
C MET A 304 16.21 4.46 -3.10
N GLY A 305 15.90 5.67 -3.56
CA GLY A 305 15.37 5.94 -4.87
C GLY A 305 16.48 6.38 -5.82
N LEU A 306 16.08 7.12 -6.87
CA LEU A 306 16.98 7.70 -7.85
C LEU A 306 17.48 9.08 -7.42
N ASP A 307 18.49 9.61 -8.11
CA ASP A 307 18.98 10.99 -7.91
C ASP A 307 19.42 11.32 -6.46
N GLY A 308 19.85 10.31 -5.70
CA GLY A 308 20.28 10.49 -4.30
C GLY A 308 19.15 10.74 -3.29
N GLN A 309 17.88 10.61 -3.72
CA GLN A 309 16.74 10.64 -2.81
C GLN A 309 16.46 9.24 -2.25
N PHE A 310 15.85 9.17 -1.08
CA PHE A 310 15.20 7.96 -0.60
C PHE A 310 13.68 8.17 -0.61
N MET A 311 12.93 7.09 -0.81
CA MET A 311 11.48 7.16 -0.95
C MET A 311 10.81 6.45 0.22
N VAL A 312 9.73 7.08 0.69
CA VAL A 312 8.98 6.65 1.86
C VAL A 312 7.50 6.50 1.48
N PRO A 313 6.88 5.33 1.70
CA PRO A 313 5.47 5.14 1.42
C PRO A 313 4.60 5.90 2.43
N LEU A 314 3.52 6.50 1.94
CA LEU A 314 2.51 7.19 2.73
C LEU A 314 1.40 6.20 3.10
N ASN A 315 1.40 5.75 4.36
CA ASN A 315 0.43 4.76 4.80
C ASN A 315 -0.88 5.41 5.25
N THR A 316 -1.61 5.99 4.31
CA THR A 316 -2.96 6.54 4.50
C THR A 316 -3.87 6.15 3.33
N ALA A 317 -5.17 6.40 3.46
CA ALA A 317 -6.11 6.17 2.35
C ALA A 317 -5.78 6.99 1.09
N GLN A 318 -5.10 8.12 1.24
CA GLN A 318 -4.59 8.92 0.10
C GLN A 318 -3.44 8.19 -0.62
N GLY A 319 -2.63 7.43 0.13
CA GLY A 319 -1.57 6.61 -0.45
C GLY A 319 -0.41 7.37 -1.05
N GLY A 320 0.43 6.62 -1.77
CA GLY A 320 1.53 7.17 -2.54
C GLY A 320 2.88 7.07 -1.81
N TRP A 321 3.86 7.75 -2.36
CA TRP A 321 5.24 7.79 -1.88
C TRP A 321 5.73 9.23 -1.84
N LYS A 322 6.66 9.55 -0.95
CA LYS A 322 7.37 10.83 -0.98
C LYS A 322 8.87 10.59 -1.02
N GLY A 323 9.55 11.32 -1.88
CA GLY A 323 10.99 11.42 -1.98
C GLY A 323 11.53 12.45 -1.01
N PHE A 324 12.56 12.05 -0.27
CA PHE A 324 13.28 12.87 0.68
C PHE A 324 14.77 12.77 0.40
N THR A 325 15.51 13.78 0.82
CA THR A 325 16.97 13.74 0.84
C THR A 325 17.49 14.14 2.21
N LEU A 326 18.75 13.78 2.45
CA LEU A 326 19.52 14.27 3.59
C LEU A 326 20.51 15.29 3.07
N VAL A 327 20.37 16.54 3.49
CA VAL A 327 21.38 17.58 3.25
C VAL A 327 22.66 17.27 4.06
N GLU A 328 23.76 17.96 3.80
CA GLU A 328 25.10 17.65 4.37
C GLU A 328 25.15 17.54 5.91
N ASN A 329 24.20 18.14 6.64
CA ASN A 329 24.11 18.05 8.10
C ASN A 329 23.12 16.98 8.59
N GLY A 330 22.63 16.11 7.70
CA GLY A 330 21.69 15.03 8.01
C GLY A 330 20.25 15.48 8.26
N LEU A 331 19.90 16.74 7.96
CA LEU A 331 18.51 17.19 8.05
C LEU A 331 17.68 16.65 6.88
N LEU A 332 16.44 16.26 7.20
CA LEU A 332 15.46 15.85 6.20
C LEU A 332 14.98 17.04 5.38
N GLU A 333 15.07 16.93 4.07
CA GLU A 333 14.43 17.84 3.12
C GLU A 333 13.46 17.05 2.24
N HIS A 334 12.23 17.55 2.13
CA HIS A 334 11.25 17.00 1.21
C HIS A 334 11.57 17.46 -0.21
N VAL A 335 11.80 16.50 -1.10
CA VAL A 335 12.10 16.79 -2.50
C VAL A 335 10.82 16.77 -3.33
N ARG A 336 10.07 15.66 -3.28
CA ARG A 336 8.93 15.45 -4.19
C ARG A 336 7.91 14.45 -3.64
N GLY A 337 6.62 14.69 -3.88
CA GLY A 337 5.56 13.71 -3.69
C GLY A 337 5.29 12.92 -4.96
N PHE A 338 5.00 11.64 -4.83
CA PHE A 338 4.66 10.73 -5.91
C PHE A 338 3.38 10.01 -5.57
N GLN A 339 2.29 10.37 -6.24
CA GLN A 339 1.04 9.66 -6.13
C GLN A 339 0.71 9.14 -7.51
N PRO A 340 0.81 7.82 -7.76
CA PRO A 340 0.26 7.31 -8.99
C PRO A 340 -1.26 7.55 -8.95
N GLY A 341 -1.94 7.63 -10.09
CA GLY A 341 -3.36 8.03 -10.22
C GLY A 341 -4.39 7.10 -9.56
N PHE A 342 -4.02 6.40 -8.48
CA PHE A 342 -4.81 5.55 -7.61
C PHE A 342 -4.37 5.76 -6.16
N ALA A 343 -5.32 6.15 -5.31
CA ALA A 343 -5.09 6.44 -3.89
C ALA A 343 -5.50 5.23 -3.02
N THR A 344 -4.55 4.65 -2.27
CA THR A 344 -4.82 3.64 -1.24
C THR A 344 -3.62 3.46 -0.32
N TYR A 345 -3.79 2.77 0.80
CA TYR A 345 -2.71 2.44 1.72
C TYR A 345 -1.50 1.85 1.00
N THR A 346 -0.32 2.30 1.42
CA THR A 346 0.94 1.96 0.78
C THR A 346 1.94 1.64 1.87
N THR A 347 2.50 0.43 1.82
CA THR A 347 3.51 -0.04 2.78
C THR A 347 4.82 -0.48 2.12
N ALA A 348 4.79 -0.87 0.85
CA ALA A 348 5.97 -1.25 0.09
C ALA A 348 6.80 -0.04 -0.35
N ALA A 349 8.13 -0.17 -0.25
CA ALA A 349 9.05 0.79 -0.87
C ALA A 349 8.99 0.66 -2.40
N PRO A 350 9.37 1.69 -3.17
CA PRO A 350 9.48 1.56 -4.61
C PRO A 350 10.68 0.71 -5.02
N ALA A 351 10.62 0.13 -6.21
CA ALA A 351 11.80 -0.44 -6.87
C ALA A 351 12.36 0.55 -7.89
N VAL A 352 13.68 0.69 -7.92
CA VAL A 352 14.37 1.55 -8.88
C VAL A 352 15.45 0.78 -9.61
N TYR A 353 15.65 1.10 -10.89
CA TYR A 353 16.69 0.50 -11.72
C TYR A 353 17.15 1.49 -12.78
N SER A 354 18.46 1.69 -12.87
CA SER A 354 19.09 2.52 -13.91
C SER A 354 19.83 1.62 -14.89
N ASP A 355 19.58 1.81 -16.18
CA ASP A 355 20.29 1.16 -17.28
C ASP A 355 20.78 2.20 -18.27
N GLY A 356 22.07 2.53 -18.18
CA GLY A 356 22.76 3.49 -19.04
C GLY A 356 22.06 4.85 -19.06
N ASP A 357 21.26 5.06 -20.10
CA ASP A 357 20.57 6.31 -20.40
C ASP A 357 19.09 6.28 -20.02
N SER A 358 18.68 5.36 -19.13
CA SER A 358 17.31 5.27 -18.68
C SER A 358 17.18 4.87 -17.22
N ASP A 359 16.12 5.36 -16.59
CA ASP A 359 15.69 4.98 -15.26
C ASP A 359 14.31 4.35 -15.29
N TRP A 360 14.12 3.38 -14.41
CA TRP A 360 12.87 2.68 -14.18
C TRP A 360 12.47 2.84 -12.72
N LEU A 361 11.18 3.11 -12.50
CA LEU A 361 10.58 3.24 -11.19
C LEU A 361 9.33 2.37 -11.14
N VAL A 362 9.22 1.52 -10.12
CA VAL A 362 8.06 0.64 -9.93
C VAL A 362 7.42 0.93 -8.60
N LEU A 363 6.13 1.26 -8.64
CA LEU A 363 5.32 1.61 -7.49
C LEU A 363 4.23 0.54 -7.31
N ALA A 364 4.07 0.00 -6.10
CA ALA A 364 3.10 -1.04 -5.82
C ALA A 364 2.48 -0.89 -4.43
N ASN A 365 1.17 -1.14 -4.28
CA ASN A 365 0.44 -0.77 -3.06
C ASN A 365 -0.42 -1.90 -2.48
N ASP A 366 -1.06 -1.58 -1.34
CA ASP A 366 -1.92 -2.48 -0.60
C ASP A 366 -3.31 -2.68 -1.27
N ALA A 367 -3.52 -2.19 -2.49
CA ALA A 367 -4.68 -2.57 -3.32
C ALA A 367 -4.30 -3.60 -4.39
N SER A 368 -3.14 -4.25 -4.27
CA SER A 368 -2.63 -5.18 -5.28
C SER A 368 -2.52 -4.55 -6.67
N ARG A 369 -2.12 -3.28 -6.71
CA ARG A 369 -1.86 -2.56 -7.94
C ARG A 369 -0.40 -2.18 -8.02
N MET A 370 0.15 -2.33 -9.22
CA MET A 370 1.50 -1.91 -9.56
C MET A 370 1.50 -1.06 -10.83
N VAL A 371 2.39 -0.08 -10.89
CA VAL A 371 2.71 0.67 -12.11
C VAL A 371 4.21 0.76 -12.31
N VAL A 372 4.62 0.57 -13.56
CA VAL A 372 6.00 0.71 -14.02
C VAL A 372 6.13 2.02 -14.78
N TYR A 373 7.11 2.80 -14.39
CA TYR A 373 7.47 4.08 -14.97
C TYR A 373 8.87 4.02 -15.58
N TRP A 374 9.09 4.83 -16.61
CA TRP A 374 10.36 4.95 -17.31
C TRP A 374 10.73 6.41 -17.53
N ARG A 375 12.01 6.75 -17.41
CA ARG A 375 12.57 8.07 -17.72
C ARG A 375 13.80 7.91 -18.60
N GLY A 376 13.86 8.62 -19.71
CA GLY A 376 15.09 8.78 -20.49
C GLY A 376 16.02 9.83 -19.88
N LEU A 377 17.32 9.55 -19.79
CA LEU A 377 18.35 10.44 -19.25
C LEU A 377 19.04 11.29 -20.32
N ASN A 378 18.83 10.98 -21.60
CA ASN A 378 19.43 11.71 -22.72
C ASN A 378 18.63 12.95 -23.15
N ASP A 379 17.44 13.18 -22.58
CA ASP A 379 16.63 14.38 -22.86
C ASP A 379 16.86 15.46 -21.80
N ALA A 380 18.13 15.79 -21.55
CA ALA A 380 18.47 17.04 -20.88
C ALA A 380 18.32 18.23 -21.85
N GLU A 381 17.12 18.43 -22.39
CA GLU A 381 16.70 19.79 -22.73
C GLU A 381 16.40 20.48 -21.39
N VAL A 382 17.42 21.20 -20.93
CA VAL A 382 17.28 22.26 -19.95
C VAL A 382 16.24 23.24 -20.50
N VAL A 383 14.98 23.10 -20.09
CA VAL A 383 13.99 24.17 -20.23
C VAL A 383 14.29 25.18 -19.12
N GLU A 384 15.38 25.92 -19.28
CA GLU A 384 15.56 27.21 -18.61
C GLU A 384 14.97 28.31 -19.49
N ASP A 385 13.91 28.89 -18.96
CA ASP A 385 13.39 30.25 -19.16
C ASP A 385 12.68 30.67 -20.46
N LEU A 386 11.42 31.04 -20.21
CA LEU A 386 10.74 32.26 -20.66
C LEU A 386 10.51 32.42 -22.17
N ASP A 387 9.26 32.13 -22.59
CA ASP A 387 8.61 32.99 -23.58
C ASP A 387 7.22 33.40 -23.09
N GLU A 388 7.21 34.58 -22.45
CA GLU A 388 6.05 35.44 -22.35
C GLU A 388 5.61 35.76 -23.80
N ASN A 389 4.34 35.53 -24.13
CA ASN A 389 3.65 35.79 -25.41
C ASN A 389 3.42 34.58 -26.33
N THR A 390 2.41 33.77 -26.00
CA THR A 390 1.56 33.13 -27.03
C THR A 390 0.09 33.50 -26.75
N PRO A 391 -0.67 33.98 -27.76
CA PRO A 391 -1.96 34.62 -27.54
C PRO A 391 -3.05 33.59 -27.22
N VAL A 392 -3.88 33.94 -26.23
CA VAL A 392 -5.07 33.22 -25.79
C VAL A 392 -6.03 33.01 -26.96
N SER A 393 -6.29 31.76 -27.33
CA SER A 393 -7.43 31.38 -28.16
C SER A 393 -8.70 31.36 -27.30
N GLU A 394 -9.69 32.14 -27.72
CA GLU A 394 -11.01 32.27 -27.11
C GLU A 394 -11.78 30.94 -27.18
N ASP A 395 -11.88 30.23 -26.04
CA ASP A 395 -12.95 29.26 -25.82
C ASP A 395 -14.00 29.88 -24.89
N ASN A 396 -15.08 30.33 -25.51
CA ASN A 396 -16.11 31.17 -24.92
C ASN A 396 -17.30 30.31 -24.47
N GLN A 397 -17.10 29.48 -23.44
CA GLN A 397 -18.19 28.85 -22.68
C GLN A 397 -17.77 28.66 -21.22
N ASN A 398 -17.82 29.74 -20.43
CA ASN A 398 -18.05 29.78 -18.96
C ASN A 398 -17.89 31.19 -18.32
N ASN A 399 -17.82 32.26 -19.13
CA ASN A 399 -17.54 33.62 -18.64
C ASN A 399 -18.56 34.18 -17.63
N ASN A 400 -19.82 33.72 -17.59
CA ASN A 400 -20.82 34.27 -16.68
C ASN A 400 -20.61 33.90 -15.20
N GLN A 401 -20.01 32.74 -14.91
CA GLN A 401 -19.78 32.30 -13.52
C GLN A 401 -18.54 32.96 -12.92
N ILE A 402 -17.48 33.13 -13.71
CA ILE A 402 -16.24 33.80 -13.31
C ILE A 402 -16.52 35.29 -13.02
N ILE A 403 -17.33 35.95 -13.85
CA ILE A 403 -17.73 37.35 -13.64
C ILE A 403 -18.50 37.52 -12.32
N LEU A 404 -19.43 36.61 -12.01
CA LEU A 404 -20.17 36.62 -10.73
C LEU A 404 -19.23 36.45 -9.52
N PHE A 405 -18.22 35.58 -9.64
CA PHE A 405 -17.23 35.35 -8.58
C PHE A 405 -16.35 36.57 -8.34
N VAL A 406 -15.92 37.24 -9.41
CA VAL A 406 -15.13 38.48 -9.34
C VAL A 406 -15.94 39.64 -8.76
N ILE A 407 -17.22 39.76 -9.10
CA ILE A 407 -18.10 40.81 -8.54
C ILE A 407 -18.32 40.59 -7.04
N PHE A 408 -18.58 39.35 -6.61
CA PHE A 408 -18.81 39.04 -5.19
C PHE A 408 -17.54 39.16 -4.33
N SER A 409 -16.39 38.72 -4.84
CA SER A 409 -15.10 38.88 -4.15
C SER A 409 -14.71 40.35 -4.04
N SER A 410 -14.92 41.13 -5.09
CA SER A 410 -14.71 42.59 -5.09
C SER A 410 -15.64 43.29 -4.09
N PHE A 411 -16.91 42.88 -4.01
CA PHE A 411 -17.86 43.44 -3.04
C PHE A 411 -17.45 43.13 -1.60
N CYS A 412 -16.96 41.91 -1.33
CA CYS A 412 -16.43 41.55 -0.01
C CYS A 412 -15.17 42.37 0.33
N ALA A 413 -14.24 42.52 -0.62
CA ALA A 413 -13.04 43.34 -0.44
C ALA A 413 -13.37 44.81 -0.17
N ILE A 414 -14.35 45.39 -0.89
CA ILE A 414 -14.84 46.76 -0.66
C ILE A 414 -15.43 46.91 0.74
N LEU A 415 -16.16 45.92 1.26
CA LEU A 415 -16.71 45.97 2.62
C LEU A 415 -15.62 45.92 3.71
N PHE A 416 -14.54 45.17 3.47
CA PHE A 416 -13.35 45.17 4.33
C PHE A 416 -12.62 46.51 4.29
N LEU A 417 -12.41 47.07 3.10
CA LEU A 417 -11.75 48.37 2.89
C LEU A 417 -12.59 49.55 3.42
N ALA A 418 -13.93 49.44 3.41
CA ALA A 418 -14.85 50.43 3.95
C ALA A 418 -14.99 50.38 5.50
N GLY A 419 -14.14 49.61 6.19
CA GLY A 419 -14.11 49.55 7.65
C GLY A 419 -15.27 48.78 8.28
N LYS A 420 -15.94 47.89 7.53
CA LYS A 420 -17.04 47.04 8.03
C LYS A 420 -16.68 45.54 7.98
N PRO A 421 -15.64 45.10 8.71
CA PRO A 421 -15.11 43.73 8.62
C PRO A 421 -16.11 42.66 9.08
N GLU A 422 -16.98 42.98 10.04
CA GLU A 422 -18.08 42.11 10.50
C GLU A 422 -19.06 41.77 9.38
N GLN A 423 -19.37 42.74 8.50
CA GLN A 423 -20.25 42.52 7.36
C GLN A 423 -19.52 41.80 6.23
N GLY A 424 -18.25 42.14 5.99
CA GLY A 424 -17.40 41.43 5.03
C GLY A 424 -17.27 39.94 5.33
N LYS A 425 -17.05 39.56 6.60
CA LYS A 425 -17.00 38.15 7.04
C LYS A 425 -18.32 37.42 6.80
N LYS A 426 -19.46 38.02 7.16
CA LYS A 426 -20.79 37.42 6.98
C LYS A 426 -21.12 37.18 5.51
N PHE A 427 -20.80 38.13 4.63
CA PHE A 427 -21.01 37.98 3.19
C PHE A 427 -20.02 36.99 2.54
N SER A 428 -18.77 36.92 3.01
CA SER A 428 -17.78 35.95 2.52
C SER A 428 -18.19 34.51 2.87
N LEU A 429 -18.69 34.28 4.09
CA LEU A 429 -19.19 32.97 4.53
C LEU A 429 -20.42 32.54 3.74
N LEU A 430 -21.35 33.47 3.49
CA LEU A 430 -22.52 33.23 2.65
C LEU A 430 -22.12 32.86 1.21
N PHE A 431 -21.09 33.52 0.68
CA PHE A 431 -20.61 33.27 -0.68
C PHE A 431 -19.94 31.89 -0.81
N ILE A 432 -19.08 31.52 0.14
CA ILE A 432 -18.45 30.18 0.19
C ILE A 432 -19.53 29.10 0.28
N LEU A 433 -20.57 29.31 1.09
CA LEU A 433 -21.69 28.38 1.22
C LEU A 433 -22.44 28.20 -0.11
N ILE A 434 -22.73 29.29 -0.83
CA ILE A 434 -23.43 29.24 -2.12
C ILE A 434 -22.58 28.48 -3.16
N VAL A 435 -21.27 28.75 -3.21
CA VAL A 435 -20.35 28.05 -4.12
C VAL A 435 -20.29 26.56 -3.79
N ALA A 436 -20.20 26.20 -2.51
CA ALA A 436 -20.20 24.80 -2.09
C ALA A 436 -21.50 24.08 -2.49
N VAL A 437 -22.66 24.71 -2.28
CA VAL A 437 -23.98 24.13 -2.64
C VAL A 437 -24.12 23.92 -4.16
N ILE A 438 -23.53 24.79 -4.98
CA ILE A 438 -23.57 24.68 -6.45
C ILE A 438 -22.54 23.66 -6.98
N ALA A 439 -21.34 23.62 -6.39
CA ALA A 439 -20.26 22.77 -6.86
C ALA A 439 -20.40 21.31 -6.44
N ILE A 440 -20.92 21.05 -5.23
CA ILE A 440 -21.01 19.69 -4.65
C ILE A 440 -21.81 18.71 -5.53
N PRO A 441 -22.99 19.05 -6.09
CA PRO A 441 -23.73 18.14 -6.96
C PRO A 441 -22.98 17.78 -8.25
N THR A 442 -22.25 18.74 -8.81
CA THR A 442 -21.51 18.57 -10.08
C THR A 442 -20.24 17.75 -9.87
N LEU A 443 -19.52 18.00 -8.77
CA LEU A 443 -18.36 17.20 -8.38
C LEU A 443 -18.77 15.75 -8.02
N SER A 444 -19.90 15.57 -7.34
CA SER A 444 -20.43 14.25 -6.99
C SER A 444 -20.85 13.45 -8.24
N THR A 445 -21.57 14.07 -9.17
CA THR A 445 -22.03 13.40 -10.42
C THR A 445 -20.89 13.07 -11.39
N GLN A 446 -19.86 13.91 -11.49
CA GLN A 446 -18.65 13.61 -12.27
C GLN A 446 -17.80 12.52 -11.63
N TRP A 447 -17.86 12.36 -10.31
CA TRP A 447 -17.13 11.29 -9.63
C TRP A 447 -17.87 9.96 -9.72
N SER A 448 -19.20 9.94 -9.59
CA SER A 448 -20.03 8.74 -9.74
C SER A 448 -20.09 8.21 -11.17
N SER A 449 -20.28 9.06 -12.19
CA SER A 449 -20.32 8.59 -13.60
C SER A 449 -18.98 8.02 -14.08
N LYS A 450 -17.85 8.55 -13.58
CA LYS A 450 -16.53 7.96 -13.84
C LYS A 450 -16.32 6.62 -13.15
N VAL A 451 -16.97 6.35 -12.03
CA VAL A 451 -16.88 5.04 -11.35
C VAL A 451 -17.69 3.98 -12.10
N ASP A 452 -18.84 4.36 -12.69
CA ASP A 452 -19.69 3.45 -13.47
C ASP A 452 -19.19 3.18 -14.91
N ASP A 453 -18.54 4.16 -15.57
CA ASP A 453 -17.96 3.93 -16.93
C ASP A 453 -16.68 3.07 -16.87
N ILE A 454 -15.95 3.08 -15.74
CA ILE A 454 -14.74 2.27 -15.53
C ILE A 454 -15.05 0.77 -15.41
N SER A 455 -16.22 0.39 -14.88
CA SER A 455 -16.63 -1.01 -14.71
C SER A 455 -17.18 -1.65 -16.00
N ALA A 456 -17.63 -0.85 -16.97
CA ALA A 456 -18.15 -1.35 -18.25
C ALA A 456 -17.09 -1.47 -19.36
N ASP A 457 -16.11 -0.56 -19.41
CA ASP A 457 -15.08 -0.52 -20.47
C ASP A 457 -13.80 -1.33 -20.16
N ILE A 458 -13.60 -1.71 -18.90
CA ILE A 458 -12.59 -2.69 -18.51
C ILE A 458 -13.35 -4.01 -18.40
N GLY A 459 -13.07 -4.98 -19.27
CA GLY A 459 -13.66 -6.31 -19.22
C GLY A 459 -13.25 -7.08 -17.95
N VAL A 460 -13.67 -6.62 -16.78
CA VAL A 460 -13.47 -7.19 -15.47
C VAL A 460 -14.48 -8.34 -15.36
N GLN A 461 -14.07 -9.53 -15.79
CA GLN A 461 -14.56 -10.74 -15.15
C GLN A 461 -13.86 -10.87 -13.79
N GLY A 462 -14.24 -9.98 -12.86
CA GLY A 462 -13.91 -10.11 -11.46
C GLY A 462 -14.84 -11.17 -10.85
N SER A 463 -14.28 -12.06 -10.07
CA SER A 463 -14.97 -13.13 -9.36
C SER A 463 -16.06 -12.57 -8.41
N THR A 464 -17.28 -12.43 -8.91
CA THR A 464 -18.53 -12.33 -8.14
C THR A 464 -19.06 -13.72 -7.77
N ASP A 465 -18.18 -14.67 -7.46
CA ASP A 465 -18.62 -16.01 -7.05
C ASP A 465 -19.32 -15.91 -5.69
N GLY A 466 -20.65 -15.74 -5.73
CA GLY A 466 -21.54 -15.72 -4.57
C GLY A 466 -22.44 -14.48 -4.45
N VAL A 467 -22.06 -13.32 -5.00
CA VAL A 467 -22.80 -12.05 -4.83
C VAL A 467 -23.76 -11.82 -6.00
N GLU A 468 -25.06 -11.76 -5.70
CA GLU A 468 -26.08 -11.44 -6.71
C GLU A 468 -26.09 -9.93 -7.00
N GLY A 469 -25.86 -9.56 -8.26
CA GLY A 469 -25.98 -8.18 -8.76
C GLY A 469 -26.94 -8.03 -9.95
N GLU A 470 -27.53 -9.13 -10.41
CA GLU A 470 -28.44 -9.13 -11.57
C GLU A 470 -29.74 -9.88 -11.25
N TRP A 471 -30.78 -9.61 -12.04
CA TRP A 471 -32.07 -10.27 -11.92
C TRP A 471 -31.99 -11.79 -12.12
N ASN A 472 -32.53 -12.55 -11.18
CA ASN A 472 -32.59 -14.01 -11.26
C ASN A 472 -33.98 -14.50 -11.70
N GLN A 473 -34.05 -15.32 -12.75
CA GLN A 473 -35.31 -15.87 -13.29
C GLN A 473 -36.07 -16.78 -12.31
N SER A 474 -35.40 -17.23 -11.23
CA SER A 474 -36.03 -18.03 -10.19
C SER A 474 -36.78 -17.20 -9.14
N TRP A 475 -36.63 -15.87 -9.13
CA TRP A 475 -37.34 -14.97 -8.21
C TRP A 475 -38.80 -14.71 -8.66
N PRO A 476 -39.70 -14.37 -7.72
CA PRO A 476 -41.09 -14.03 -8.05
C PRO A 476 -41.18 -12.88 -9.06
N GLU A 477 -41.96 -13.04 -10.14
CA GLU A 477 -42.10 -12.02 -11.21
C GLU A 477 -42.49 -10.63 -10.68
N GLN A 478 -43.23 -10.57 -9.57
CA GLN A 478 -43.63 -9.33 -8.90
C GLN A 478 -42.47 -8.53 -8.30
N TRP A 479 -41.27 -9.10 -8.21
CA TRP A 479 -40.05 -8.42 -7.76
C TRP A 479 -39.26 -7.79 -8.91
N GLN A 480 -39.64 -8.09 -10.16
CA GLN A 480 -38.92 -7.58 -11.31
C GLN A 480 -39.11 -6.07 -11.45
N GLY A 481 -38.01 -5.32 -11.56
CA GLY A 481 -38.06 -3.86 -11.65
C GLY A 481 -38.34 -3.17 -10.32
N THR A 482 -38.09 -3.87 -9.20
CA THR A 482 -38.30 -3.37 -7.84
C THR A 482 -36.99 -3.45 -7.04
N GLN A 483 -36.98 -2.87 -5.85
CA GLN A 483 -35.86 -2.99 -4.91
C GLN A 483 -35.90 -4.38 -4.23
N ILE A 484 -34.75 -5.06 -4.21
CA ILE A 484 -34.57 -6.40 -3.67
C ILE A 484 -33.45 -6.37 -2.63
N LEU A 485 -33.66 -7.03 -1.49
CA LEU A 485 -32.65 -7.24 -0.46
C LEU A 485 -32.31 -8.72 -0.34
N ILE A 486 -31.02 -9.02 -0.21
CA ILE A 486 -30.46 -10.32 0.10
C ILE A 486 -29.58 -10.16 1.33
N ILE A 487 -29.75 -11.02 2.34
CA ILE A 487 -28.88 -11.11 3.51
C ILE A 487 -28.38 -12.54 3.61
N GLU A 488 -27.07 -12.73 3.54
CA GLU A 488 -26.45 -14.04 3.70
C GLU A 488 -26.01 -14.24 5.16
N ILE A 489 -26.54 -15.28 5.82
CA ILE A 489 -26.15 -15.65 7.19
C ILE A 489 -25.73 -17.11 7.19
N ASP A 490 -24.51 -17.42 7.65
CA ASP A 490 -23.94 -18.78 7.68
C ASP A 490 -24.02 -19.52 6.33
N GLY A 491 -23.82 -18.80 5.21
CA GLY A 491 -23.91 -19.33 3.85
C GLY A 491 -25.34 -19.61 3.36
N GLN A 492 -26.37 -19.13 4.08
CA GLN A 492 -27.77 -19.21 3.68
C GLN A 492 -28.29 -17.81 3.29
N LYS A 493 -28.80 -17.68 2.05
CA LYS A 493 -29.38 -16.45 1.53
C LYS A 493 -30.84 -16.28 1.98
N GLN A 494 -31.13 -15.19 2.68
CA GLN A 494 -32.47 -14.74 3.00
C GLN A 494 -32.82 -13.55 2.10
N MET A 495 -33.87 -13.68 1.29
CA MET A 495 -34.16 -12.74 0.21
C MET A 495 -35.58 -12.21 0.29
N MET A 496 -35.76 -10.92 0.04
CA MET A 496 -37.08 -10.30 -0.10
C MET A 496 -37.04 -9.15 -1.11
N GLY A 497 -38.03 -9.10 -1.99
CA GLY A 497 -38.16 -8.05 -3.00
C GLY A 497 -39.60 -7.57 -3.15
N GLY A 498 -39.83 -6.69 -4.14
CA GLY A 498 -41.12 -6.03 -4.33
C GLY A 498 -41.21 -4.67 -3.62
N TYR A 499 -40.08 -4.10 -3.20
CA TYR A 499 -40.01 -2.81 -2.52
C TYR A 499 -39.93 -1.66 -3.53
N SER A 500 -40.47 -0.51 -3.15
CA SER A 500 -40.40 0.73 -3.94
C SER A 500 -40.40 1.93 -3.00
N GLY A 501 -39.78 3.03 -3.43
CA GLY A 501 -39.75 4.29 -2.69
C GLY A 501 -38.82 4.35 -1.49
N PHE A 502 -37.86 3.42 -1.32
CA PHE A 502 -36.77 3.60 -0.35
C PHE A 502 -35.61 4.34 -1.01
N GLU A 503 -35.08 5.35 -0.33
CA GLU A 503 -34.08 6.25 -0.91
C GLU A 503 -32.65 5.78 -0.65
N ASN A 504 -32.42 4.96 0.37
CA ASN A 504 -31.09 4.44 0.69
C ASN A 504 -31.08 2.99 1.18
N VAL A 505 -29.88 2.40 1.17
CA VAL A 505 -29.62 1.01 1.56
C VAL A 505 -30.13 0.71 2.97
N LEU A 506 -29.88 1.59 3.96
CA LEU A 506 -30.28 1.35 5.34
C LEU A 506 -31.81 1.32 5.51
N GLN A 507 -32.54 2.18 4.82
CA GLN A 507 -34.01 2.20 4.85
C GLN A 507 -34.59 0.90 4.29
N LEU A 508 -34.13 0.48 3.11
CA LEU A 508 -34.52 -0.81 2.50
C LEU A 508 -34.16 -1.98 3.42
N THR A 509 -32.97 -1.95 4.00
CA THR A 509 -32.45 -3.01 4.89
C THR A 509 -33.31 -3.16 6.14
N ASN A 510 -33.68 -2.05 6.79
CA ASN A 510 -34.54 -2.08 7.98
C ASN A 510 -35.95 -2.60 7.68
N GLN A 511 -36.54 -2.19 6.56
CA GLN A 511 -37.87 -2.65 6.17
C GLN A 511 -37.86 -4.14 5.86
N ALA A 512 -36.94 -4.59 5.00
CA ALA A 512 -36.90 -5.99 4.58
C ALA A 512 -36.46 -6.93 5.72
N ALA A 513 -35.58 -6.50 6.63
CA ALA A 513 -35.28 -7.28 7.83
C ALA A 513 -36.49 -7.39 8.76
N SER A 514 -37.31 -6.33 8.90
CA SER A 514 -38.57 -6.40 9.64
C SER A 514 -39.52 -7.43 9.03
N ASP A 515 -39.65 -7.44 7.70
CA ASP A 515 -40.55 -8.36 6.98
C ASP A 515 -40.04 -9.81 6.99
N LEU A 516 -38.71 -10.00 6.98
CA LEU A 516 -38.04 -11.30 7.15
C LEU A 516 -37.95 -11.75 8.62
N ASN A 517 -38.42 -10.93 9.58
CA ASN A 517 -38.30 -11.16 11.03
C ASN A 517 -36.85 -11.37 11.50
N ILE A 518 -35.92 -10.62 10.89
CA ILE A 518 -34.50 -10.56 11.22
C ILE A 518 -34.25 -9.37 12.17
N THR A 519 -33.59 -9.62 13.30
CA THR A 519 -33.20 -8.55 14.23
C THR A 519 -31.91 -7.88 13.77
N ILE A 520 -31.96 -6.58 13.48
CA ILE A 520 -30.77 -5.77 13.17
C ILE A 520 -30.24 -5.12 14.45
N SER A 521 -28.92 -5.18 14.66
CA SER A 521 -28.23 -4.24 15.55
C SER A 521 -27.34 -3.32 14.73
N SER A 522 -27.35 -2.04 15.06
CA SER A 522 -26.52 -1.02 14.42
C SER A 522 -25.87 -0.09 15.44
N GLN A 523 -24.78 0.55 15.04
CA GLN A 523 -24.06 1.53 15.83
C GLN A 523 -23.88 2.81 15.01
N GLN A 524 -24.24 3.95 15.59
CA GLN A 524 -23.99 5.26 14.98
C GLN A 524 -22.52 5.67 15.20
N SER A 525 -21.86 6.14 14.15
CA SER A 525 -20.53 6.75 14.20
C SER A 525 -20.53 8.14 13.53
N GLU A 526 -19.41 8.87 13.64
CA GLU A 526 -19.22 10.17 12.97
C GLU A 526 -19.18 10.07 11.43
N ILE A 527 -18.93 8.87 10.89
CA ILE A 527 -18.91 8.57 9.45
C ILE A 527 -20.17 7.83 8.97
N GLY A 528 -21.15 7.64 9.86
CA GLY A 528 -22.50 7.12 9.57
C GLY A 528 -22.88 5.84 10.32
N THR A 529 -24.09 5.34 10.07
CA THR A 529 -24.63 4.12 10.70
C THR A 529 -23.98 2.86 10.15
N TYR A 530 -23.44 2.06 11.05
CA TYR A 530 -22.86 0.75 10.75
C TYR A 530 -23.77 -0.37 11.27
N VAL A 531 -24.07 -1.36 10.44
CA VAL A 531 -24.82 -2.56 10.85
C VAL A 531 -23.84 -3.55 11.48
N THR A 532 -24.05 -3.87 12.77
CA THR A 532 -23.14 -4.72 13.55
C THR A 532 -23.60 -6.17 13.63
N SER A 533 -24.89 -6.45 13.43
CA SER A 533 -25.38 -7.83 13.34
C SER A 533 -26.74 -7.95 12.66
N PHE A 534 -26.97 -9.11 12.03
CA PHE A 534 -28.29 -9.65 11.73
C PHE A 534 -28.53 -10.90 12.59
N ASN A 535 -29.68 -10.98 13.27
CA ASN A 535 -30.05 -12.08 14.18
C ASN A 535 -29.02 -12.42 15.28
N GLY A 536 -28.27 -11.42 15.75
CA GLY A 536 -27.24 -11.62 16.78
C GLY A 536 -25.94 -12.24 16.25
N HIS A 537 -25.83 -12.50 14.93
CA HIS A 537 -24.57 -12.89 14.30
C HIS A 537 -23.68 -11.64 14.13
N GLN A 538 -22.76 -11.47 15.08
CA GLN A 538 -21.71 -10.45 15.10
C GLN A 538 -20.41 -11.08 14.56
N GLY A 539 -20.14 -10.94 13.26
CA GLY A 539 -18.87 -11.34 12.64
C GLY A 539 -17.75 -10.31 12.91
N GLN A 540 -16.82 -10.13 11.96
CA GLN A 540 -15.86 -9.00 11.96
C GLN A 540 -16.52 -7.68 11.48
N GLY A 541 -17.78 -7.76 11.04
CA GLY A 541 -18.55 -6.66 10.47
C GLY A 541 -19.63 -7.18 9.53
N TRP A 542 -20.35 -6.27 8.86
CA TRP A 542 -21.24 -6.59 7.73
C TRP A 542 -20.94 -5.65 6.57
N GLU A 543 -20.88 -6.21 5.37
CA GLU A 543 -20.67 -5.47 4.13
C GLU A 543 -21.91 -5.57 3.26
N PHE A 544 -22.16 -4.53 2.46
CA PHE A 544 -23.24 -4.54 1.49
C PHE A 544 -22.73 -4.23 0.09
N PHE A 545 -23.47 -4.74 -0.88
CA PHE A 545 -23.28 -4.55 -2.31
C PHE A 545 -24.58 -4.00 -2.89
N VAL A 546 -24.48 -3.12 -3.86
CA VAL A 546 -25.61 -2.60 -4.65
C VAL A 546 -25.35 -2.98 -6.10
N ASP A 547 -26.24 -3.78 -6.68
CA ASP A 547 -26.14 -4.29 -8.05
C ASP A 547 -24.77 -4.95 -8.34
N GLY A 548 -24.29 -5.73 -7.36
CA GLY A 548 -23.01 -6.45 -7.44
C GLY A 548 -21.78 -5.61 -7.11
N SER A 549 -21.92 -4.30 -6.94
CA SER A 549 -20.83 -3.38 -6.61
C SER A 549 -20.76 -3.09 -5.10
N ARG A 550 -19.56 -3.16 -4.51
CA ARG A 550 -19.39 -2.97 -3.05
C ARG A 550 -19.73 -1.54 -2.62
N GLY A 551 -20.49 -1.40 -1.54
CA GLY A 551 -20.84 -0.10 -0.95
C GLY A 551 -19.61 0.64 -0.42
N ALA A 552 -19.32 1.81 -1.00
CA ALA A 552 -18.17 2.64 -0.63
C ALA A 552 -18.43 3.62 0.54
N LEU A 553 -19.69 3.81 0.92
CA LEU A 553 -20.14 4.71 1.99
C LEU A 553 -21.01 3.94 3.00
N SER A 554 -21.34 4.57 4.12
CA SER A 554 -22.29 3.98 5.09
C SER A 554 -23.66 3.76 4.43
N ALA A 555 -24.40 2.74 4.90
CA ALA A 555 -25.66 2.30 4.28
C ALA A 555 -26.75 3.38 4.22
N GLU A 556 -26.71 4.38 5.10
CA GLU A 556 -27.66 5.51 5.08
C GLU A 556 -27.32 6.58 4.04
N ASN A 557 -26.08 6.58 3.53
CA ASN A 557 -25.56 7.57 2.61
C ASN A 557 -25.45 7.04 1.16
N VAL A 558 -25.75 5.77 0.93
CA VAL A 558 -25.82 5.19 -0.42
C VAL A 558 -27.26 5.28 -0.93
N VAL A 559 -27.46 6.14 -1.93
CA VAL A 559 -28.76 6.30 -2.61
C VAL A 559 -29.01 5.08 -3.49
N ILE A 560 -30.23 4.56 -3.47
CA ILE A 560 -30.65 3.42 -4.29
C ILE A 560 -31.76 3.82 -5.27
N GLU A 561 -31.74 3.19 -6.45
CA GLU A 561 -32.78 3.40 -7.47
C GLU A 561 -34.00 2.50 -7.22
N GLU A 562 -35.12 2.76 -7.91
CA GLU A 562 -36.36 1.97 -7.79
C GLU A 562 -36.19 0.51 -8.28
N ASN A 563 -35.14 0.22 -9.05
CA ASN A 563 -34.77 -1.12 -9.48
C ASN A 563 -33.31 -1.37 -9.10
N THR A 564 -33.10 -1.97 -7.93
CA THR A 564 -31.76 -2.27 -7.40
C THR A 564 -31.78 -3.56 -6.60
N ILE A 565 -30.63 -4.22 -6.51
CA ILE A 565 -30.39 -5.40 -5.68
C ILE A 565 -29.35 -5.02 -4.63
N VAL A 566 -29.76 -5.02 -3.35
CA VAL A 566 -28.84 -4.87 -2.22
C VAL A 566 -28.53 -6.24 -1.65
N HIS A 567 -27.24 -6.57 -1.51
CA HIS A 567 -26.79 -7.84 -0.95
C HIS A 567 -25.86 -7.61 0.23
N TRP A 568 -26.27 -8.05 1.42
CA TRP A 568 -25.47 -8.06 2.65
C TRP A 568 -24.80 -9.41 2.87
N ILE A 569 -23.51 -9.37 3.20
CA ILE A 569 -22.72 -10.54 3.59
C ILE A 569 -21.92 -10.22 4.87
N PRO A 570 -21.62 -11.23 5.71
CA PRO A 570 -20.76 -11.03 6.86
C PRO A 570 -19.34 -10.68 6.39
N ALA A 571 -18.72 -9.70 7.06
CA ALA A 571 -17.33 -9.30 6.84
C ALA A 571 -16.34 -10.27 7.49
#